data_AF-R5JAK6-F1
#
_entry.id   AF-R5JAK6-F1
#
_cell.length_a   1.000
_cell.length_b   1.000
_cell.length_c   1.000
_cell.angle_alpha   90.00
_cell.angle_beta   90.00
_cell.angle_gamma   90.00
#
_symmetry.space_group_name_H-M   'P 1'
#
loop_
_entity.id
_entity.type
_entity.pdbx_description
1 polymer ?
#
loop_
_entity_poly.entity_id
_entity_poly.type
_entity_poly.pdbx_seq_one_letter_code
_entity_poly.pdbx_strand_id
1 'polypeptide(L)'
;MNRLILIFFLLSPLSMQSHNELCTIRKAGENVYVSSQIDDHHEINYWFKKCMANDLFTFYRVSVTSGTTGTTVVNEAYSDNIGPFEIRGGGWCGGNHLFTDEKTQPAETFSIKLYADGQSISSDTLLKAQIIKLEVKNRIFNPLSAEQTGDKTYFTDTLCIENVNYTIRGNSIQVDLSHDYINRTPVIITKYYGMQSMFKDENQLLTPLGKYPFWTNIHQTNRFKKQDFPRFNRFIEKGDLYFQSSFLLHRGLGTHDELPDDDVIFIGNSWTKCYHKLIGNTLRTIGHHDSWSGVYTWIATPLLDTGSAFAYDGFINGKRVIFFSNPAKGSFRLSLPPNSTYGKVSIIENTSHAKIKKKKDSLRLSCHSPGSVIISLEK
;
A
#
# COMPACT_ATOMS: atom_id res chain seq x y z
N MET A 1 19.33 63.67 7.31
CA MET A 1 20.28 62.71 6.71
C MET A 1 20.11 61.37 7.42
N ASN A 2 19.30 60.48 6.85
CA ASN A 2 19.07 59.13 7.38
C ASN A 2 20.23 58.22 6.96
N ARG A 3 20.93 57.62 7.94
CA ARG A 3 21.87 56.53 7.69
C ARG A 3 21.11 55.21 7.78
N LEU A 4 20.86 54.59 6.62
CA LEU A 4 20.44 53.19 6.51
C LEU A 4 21.58 52.29 7.03
N ILE A 5 21.33 51.50 8.06
CA ILE A 5 22.20 50.38 8.45
C ILE A 5 21.68 49.15 7.68
N LEU A 6 22.46 48.72 6.69
CA LEU A 6 22.24 47.47 5.96
C LEU A 6 22.76 46.31 6.82
N ILE A 7 21.87 45.51 7.41
CA ILE A 7 22.25 44.27 8.10
C ILE A 7 22.28 43.16 7.05
N PHE A 8 23.50 42.74 6.67
CA PHE A 8 23.72 41.51 5.92
C PHE A 8 23.48 40.31 6.86
N PHE A 9 22.38 39.59 6.66
CA PHE A 9 22.25 38.24 7.19
C PHE A 9 23.08 37.30 6.32
N LEU A 10 24.32 37.04 6.76
CA LEU A 10 25.08 35.86 6.35
C LEU A 10 24.35 34.63 6.93
N LEU A 11 23.45 34.04 6.14
CA LEU A 11 22.92 32.71 6.41
C LEU A 11 24.03 31.69 6.12
N SER A 12 24.74 31.31 7.17
CA SER A 12 25.51 30.06 7.20
C SER A 12 24.55 28.91 6.89
N PRO A 13 24.87 27.97 5.98
CA PRO A 13 24.08 26.75 5.83
C PRO A 13 24.42 25.84 7.00
N LEU A 14 23.79 26.09 8.16
CA LEU A 14 23.67 25.08 9.20
C LEU A 14 22.66 24.06 8.68
N SER A 15 23.18 22.99 8.08
CA SER A 15 22.44 21.78 7.77
C SER A 15 21.90 21.18 9.07
N MET A 16 20.77 21.69 9.56
CA MET A 16 19.96 21.03 10.57
C MET A 16 19.08 19.98 9.88
N GLN A 17 19.68 18.84 9.54
CA GLN A 17 18.92 17.67 9.09
C GLN A 17 18.46 16.88 10.33
N SER A 18 17.56 17.50 11.08
CA SER A 18 16.53 16.77 11.82
C SER A 18 15.37 16.69 10.85
N HIS A 19 15.30 15.66 10.00
CA HIS A 19 14.08 15.39 9.24
C HIS A 19 12.95 15.33 10.25
N ASN A 20 12.11 16.36 10.27
CA ASN A 20 11.00 16.43 11.18
C ASN A 20 10.03 15.37 10.65
N GLU A 21 10.07 14.16 11.22
CA GLU A 21 9.28 12.97 10.81
C GLU A 21 7.75 13.17 10.99
N LEU A 22 7.31 14.41 11.16
CA LEU A 22 5.93 14.81 11.33
C LEU A 22 5.27 14.99 9.97
N CYS A 23 4.10 14.40 9.84
CA CYS A 23 3.18 14.65 8.74
C CYS A 23 2.30 15.86 9.07
N THR A 24 1.94 16.66 8.08
CA THR A 24 0.88 17.67 8.19
C THR A 24 -0.44 17.01 7.81
N ILE A 25 -1.47 17.17 8.65
CA ILE A 25 -2.80 16.61 8.42
C ILE A 25 -3.78 17.76 8.27
N ARG A 26 -4.63 17.70 7.24
CA ARG A 26 -5.81 18.54 7.11
C ARG A 26 -7.05 17.66 7.00
N LYS A 27 -7.97 17.78 7.97
CA LYS A 27 -9.32 17.23 7.88
C LYS A 27 -10.28 18.34 7.42
N ALA A 28 -11.08 18.07 6.39
CA ALA A 28 -12.10 18.97 5.88
C ALA A 28 -13.35 18.18 5.47
N GLY A 29 -14.40 18.25 6.28
CA GLY A 29 -15.54 17.33 6.19
C GLY A 29 -15.06 15.89 6.40
N GLU A 30 -15.48 14.98 5.50
CA GLU A 30 -15.00 13.59 5.51
C GLU A 30 -13.59 13.44 4.90
N ASN A 31 -13.13 14.40 4.11
CA ASN A 31 -11.85 14.30 3.39
C ASN A 31 -10.66 14.49 4.34
N VAL A 32 -9.62 13.69 4.12
CA VAL A 32 -8.37 13.77 4.88
C VAL A 32 -7.19 13.91 3.93
N TYR A 33 -6.39 14.94 4.14
CA TYR A 33 -5.16 15.20 3.42
C TYR A 33 -3.99 15.02 4.38
N VAL A 34 -2.96 14.32 3.93
CA VAL A 34 -1.73 14.09 4.71
C VAL A 34 -0.54 14.43 3.84
N SER A 35 0.33 15.34 4.28
CA SER A 35 1.62 15.60 3.62
C SER A 35 2.80 15.19 4.50
N SER A 36 3.88 14.73 3.90
CA SER A 36 5.09 14.33 4.62
C SER A 36 6.34 14.49 3.75
N GLN A 37 7.47 14.83 4.35
CA GLN A 37 8.74 14.86 3.63
C GLN A 37 9.28 13.43 3.43
N ILE A 38 9.60 13.07 2.19
CA ILE A 38 10.30 11.83 1.85
C ILE A 38 11.81 12.03 2.05
N ASP A 39 12.33 13.13 1.51
CA ASP A 39 13.73 13.55 1.58
C ASP A 39 13.83 15.09 1.58
N ASP A 40 15.02 15.66 1.36
CA ASP A 40 15.24 17.12 1.36
C ASP A 40 14.58 17.86 0.18
N HIS A 41 14.12 17.13 -0.83
CA HIS A 41 13.64 17.68 -2.09
C HIS A 41 12.21 17.28 -2.42
N HIS A 42 11.67 16.24 -1.77
CA HIS A 42 10.38 15.64 -2.11
C HIS A 42 9.41 15.62 -0.93
N GLU A 43 8.21 16.19 -1.15
CA GLU A 43 7.05 16.07 -0.27
C GLU A 43 6.03 15.11 -0.89
N ILE A 44 5.64 14.06 -0.16
CA ILE A 44 4.52 13.21 -0.53
C ILE A 44 3.21 13.76 0.04
N ASN A 45 2.15 13.64 -0.75
CA ASN A 45 0.81 14.12 -0.43
C ASN A 45 -0.19 12.99 -0.69
N TYR A 46 -0.95 12.63 0.35
CA TYR A 46 -2.03 11.65 0.31
C TYR A 46 -3.37 12.37 0.43
N TRP A 47 -4.32 11.98 -0.40
CA TRP A 47 -5.70 12.43 -0.31
C TRP A 47 -6.63 11.24 -0.15
N PHE A 48 -7.28 11.17 1.01
CA PHE A 48 -8.34 10.22 1.31
C PHE A 48 -9.71 10.86 1.11
N LYS A 49 -10.58 10.16 0.38
CA LYS A 49 -11.99 10.52 0.18
C LYS A 49 -12.79 9.29 -0.23
N LYS A 50 -14.12 9.44 -0.27
CA LYS A 50 -15.00 8.50 -0.99
C LYS A 50 -14.73 8.58 -2.49
N CYS A 51 -14.51 7.42 -3.11
CA CYS A 51 -14.26 7.29 -4.55
C CYS A 51 -14.66 5.91 -5.05
N MET A 52 -14.31 5.59 -6.30
CA MET A 52 -14.75 4.39 -7.02
C MET A 52 -16.27 4.35 -7.22
N ALA A 53 -16.76 3.36 -7.95
CA ALA A 53 -18.19 3.24 -8.26
C ALA A 53 -19.07 3.05 -7.00
N ASN A 54 -18.52 2.54 -5.89
CA ASN A 54 -19.24 2.30 -4.62
C ASN A 54 -19.05 3.41 -3.57
N ASP A 55 -18.43 4.54 -3.91
CA ASP A 55 -18.16 5.65 -2.98
C ASP A 55 -17.46 5.20 -1.67
N LEU A 56 -16.56 4.21 -1.77
CA LEU A 56 -15.82 3.72 -0.61
C LEU A 56 -14.70 4.69 -0.22
N PHE A 57 -14.50 4.88 1.09
CA PHE A 57 -13.46 5.75 1.60
C PHE A 57 -12.09 5.07 1.60
N THR A 58 -11.17 5.58 0.78
CA THR A 58 -9.79 5.07 0.66
C THR A 58 -8.83 6.19 0.25
N PHE A 59 -7.54 5.87 0.11
CA PHE A 59 -6.55 6.80 -0.45
C PHE A 59 -6.79 6.99 -1.95
N TYR A 60 -7.56 8.02 -2.29
CA TYR A 60 -7.94 8.33 -3.66
C TYR A 60 -6.74 8.76 -4.52
N ARG A 61 -5.87 9.61 -3.99
CA ARG A 61 -4.76 10.17 -4.77
C ARG A 61 -3.49 10.24 -3.94
N VAL A 62 -2.36 9.91 -4.58
CA VAL A 62 -1.03 10.18 -4.05
C VAL A 62 -0.25 11.01 -5.05
N SER A 63 0.42 12.04 -4.58
CA SER A 63 1.26 12.90 -5.40
C SER A 63 2.58 13.22 -4.70
N VAL A 64 3.63 13.42 -5.48
CA VAL A 64 4.93 13.87 -4.98
C VAL A 64 5.21 15.25 -5.54
N THR A 65 5.47 16.21 -4.65
CA THR A 65 5.93 17.55 -4.99
C THR A 65 7.44 17.58 -4.86
N SER A 66 8.13 17.88 -5.95
CA SER A 66 9.58 18.00 -5.97
C SER A 66 9.95 19.45 -6.28
N GLY A 67 10.74 20.06 -5.39
CA GLY A 67 10.96 21.52 -5.29
C GLY A 67 10.73 22.31 -6.59
N THR A 68 11.66 22.21 -7.54
CA THR A 68 11.65 23.00 -8.79
C THR A 68 10.91 22.35 -9.96
N THR A 69 10.48 21.09 -9.84
CA THR A 69 9.89 20.30 -10.95
C THR A 69 8.37 20.18 -10.86
N GLY A 70 7.77 20.61 -9.73
CA GLY A 70 6.33 20.68 -9.54
C GLY A 70 5.74 19.43 -8.88
N THR A 71 4.42 19.28 -8.97
CA THR A 71 3.67 18.17 -8.36
C THR A 71 3.31 17.12 -9.41
N THR A 72 3.71 15.87 -9.18
CA THR A 72 3.37 14.71 -10.02
C THR A 72 2.37 13.82 -9.28
N VAL A 73 1.27 13.45 -9.94
CA VAL A 73 0.34 12.44 -9.40
C VAL A 73 0.91 11.06 -9.69
N VAL A 74 1.21 10.30 -8.64
CA VAL A 74 1.84 8.98 -8.74
C VAL A 74 0.87 7.83 -8.50
N ASN A 75 -0.30 8.07 -7.92
CA ASN A 75 -1.37 7.08 -7.80
C ASN A 75 -2.73 7.78 -7.89
N GLU A 76 -3.68 7.18 -8.60
CA GLU A 76 -5.05 7.70 -8.68
C GLU A 76 -6.11 6.59 -8.77
N ALA A 77 -6.89 6.45 -7.70
CA ALA A 77 -7.85 5.38 -7.51
C ALA A 77 -9.19 5.66 -8.20
N TYR A 78 -9.18 5.71 -9.54
CA TYR A 78 -10.40 5.49 -10.33
C TYR A 78 -10.85 4.02 -10.30
N SER A 79 -10.03 3.14 -9.74
CA SER A 79 -10.31 1.73 -9.52
C SER A 79 -9.73 1.29 -8.17
N ASP A 80 -9.65 -0.01 -7.95
CA ASP A 80 -9.44 -0.63 -6.65
C ASP A 80 -8.04 -0.38 -6.07
N ASN A 81 -7.98 0.12 -4.84
CA ASN A 81 -6.85 -0.08 -3.92
C ASN A 81 -7.14 -1.18 -2.87
N ILE A 82 -8.44 -1.37 -2.60
CA ILE A 82 -9.03 -2.46 -1.84
C ILE A 82 -9.93 -3.22 -2.81
N GLY A 83 -9.68 -4.52 -2.98
CA GLY A 83 -10.29 -5.23 -4.09
C GLY A 83 -11.68 -5.81 -3.82
N PRO A 84 -12.38 -6.21 -4.90
CA PRO A 84 -13.72 -6.76 -4.87
C PRO A 84 -13.73 -8.28 -4.64
N PHE A 85 -14.93 -8.78 -4.37
CA PHE A 85 -15.29 -10.19 -4.40
C PHE A 85 -16.01 -10.53 -5.71
N GLU A 86 -15.76 -11.72 -6.25
CA GLU A 86 -16.63 -12.40 -7.20
C GLU A 86 -17.34 -13.54 -6.49
N ILE A 87 -18.66 -13.52 -6.49
CA ILE A 87 -19.52 -14.51 -5.84
C ILE A 87 -20.12 -15.41 -6.91
N ARG A 88 -19.98 -16.73 -6.72
CA ARG A 88 -20.55 -17.73 -7.63
C ARG A 88 -22.06 -17.53 -7.76
N GLY A 89 -22.53 -17.28 -8.98
CA GLY A 89 -23.95 -17.05 -9.27
C GLY A 89 -24.49 -15.66 -8.92
N GLY A 90 -23.69 -14.81 -8.25
CA GLY A 90 -24.09 -13.46 -7.86
C GLY A 90 -23.33 -12.34 -8.59
N GLY A 91 -22.15 -12.61 -9.13
CA GLY A 91 -21.31 -11.58 -9.77
C GLY A 91 -20.44 -10.82 -8.78
N TRP A 92 -20.06 -9.58 -9.12
CA TRP A 92 -19.09 -8.79 -8.36
C TRP A 92 -19.74 -7.97 -7.23
N CYS A 93 -19.03 -7.83 -6.12
CA CYS A 93 -19.35 -6.86 -5.06
C CYS A 93 -18.09 -6.28 -4.39
N GLY A 94 -18.20 -5.05 -3.86
CA GLY A 94 -17.08 -4.33 -3.27
C GLY A 94 -16.17 -3.63 -4.28
N GLY A 95 -15.18 -2.89 -3.76
CA GLY A 95 -14.24 -2.12 -4.58
C GLY A 95 -14.94 -1.16 -5.55
N ASN A 96 -14.48 -1.13 -6.79
CA ASN A 96 -15.02 -0.35 -7.90
C ASN A 96 -16.09 -1.10 -8.70
N HIS A 97 -16.51 -2.28 -8.26
CA HIS A 97 -17.42 -3.12 -9.03
C HIS A 97 -18.87 -2.87 -8.64
N LEU A 98 -19.66 -2.44 -9.62
CA LEU A 98 -21.12 -2.41 -9.51
C LEU A 98 -21.68 -3.83 -9.64
N PHE A 99 -22.94 -3.98 -9.23
CA PHE A 99 -23.69 -5.21 -9.42
C PHE A 99 -23.86 -5.53 -10.92
N THR A 100 -24.38 -6.72 -11.25
CA THR A 100 -24.49 -7.20 -12.64
C THR A 100 -25.40 -6.34 -13.53
N ASP A 101 -26.17 -5.41 -12.96
CA ASP A 101 -26.94 -4.40 -13.68
C ASP A 101 -26.13 -3.15 -14.08
N GLU A 102 -24.84 -3.11 -13.72
CA GLU A 102 -23.89 -2.02 -13.97
C GLU A 102 -24.32 -0.66 -13.40
N LYS A 103 -25.22 -0.65 -12.40
CA LYS A 103 -25.78 0.58 -11.82
C LYS A 103 -25.81 0.55 -10.30
N THR A 104 -26.18 -0.58 -9.72
CA THR A 104 -26.42 -0.71 -8.29
C THR A 104 -25.10 -0.89 -7.56
N GLN A 105 -24.89 -0.11 -6.49
CA GLN A 105 -23.71 -0.18 -5.63
C GLN A 105 -23.85 -1.35 -4.64
N PRO A 106 -23.02 -2.41 -4.75
CA PRO A 106 -23.03 -3.51 -3.79
C PRO A 106 -22.14 -3.27 -2.55
N ALA A 107 -21.70 -2.04 -2.31
CA ALA A 107 -20.98 -1.68 -1.10
C ALA A 107 -21.17 -0.22 -0.71
N GLU A 108 -20.96 0.09 0.57
CA GLU A 108 -20.97 1.47 1.08
C GLU A 108 -20.03 1.64 2.28
N THR A 109 -19.41 2.81 2.41
CA THR A 109 -18.74 3.21 3.66
C THR A 109 -19.75 3.83 4.62
N PHE A 110 -19.85 3.27 5.84
CA PHE A 110 -20.77 3.77 6.88
C PHE A 110 -20.06 4.28 8.14
N SER A 111 -18.74 4.12 8.25
CA SER A 111 -17.97 4.67 9.38
C SER A 111 -16.56 5.07 8.95
N ILE A 112 -16.13 6.26 9.37
CA ILE A 112 -14.77 6.76 9.20
C ILE A 112 -14.35 7.39 10.54
N LYS A 113 -13.20 6.99 11.06
CA LYS A 113 -12.58 7.60 12.25
C LYS A 113 -11.14 7.96 11.94
N LEU A 114 -10.75 9.18 12.30
CA LEU A 114 -9.39 9.68 12.14
C LEU A 114 -8.72 9.81 13.50
N TYR A 115 -7.49 9.34 13.59
CA TYR A 115 -6.62 9.51 14.74
C TYR A 115 -5.27 10.09 14.32
N ALA A 116 -4.75 11.01 15.13
CA ALA A 116 -3.42 11.57 15.01
C ALA A 116 -2.66 11.32 16.31
N ASP A 117 -1.56 10.56 16.26
CA ASP A 117 -0.78 10.15 17.43
C ASP A 117 -1.63 9.55 18.57
N GLY A 118 -2.67 8.79 18.19
CA GLY A 118 -3.61 8.14 19.11
C GLY A 118 -4.78 9.02 19.59
N GLN A 119 -4.79 10.31 19.25
CA GLN A 119 -5.90 11.22 19.59
C GLN A 119 -6.95 11.23 18.47
N SER A 120 -8.22 11.06 18.84
CA SER A 120 -9.35 11.10 17.89
C SER A 120 -9.59 12.52 17.37
N ILE A 121 -9.77 12.66 16.05
CA ILE A 121 -10.05 13.92 15.37
C ILE A 121 -11.42 13.87 14.71
N SER A 122 -12.37 14.67 15.20
CA SER A 122 -13.76 14.70 14.71
C SER A 122 -14.07 15.96 13.88
N SER A 123 -13.54 17.12 14.27
CA SER A 123 -13.76 18.41 13.61
C SER A 123 -12.73 18.71 12.53
N ASP A 124 -13.08 19.61 11.61
CA ASP A 124 -12.14 20.17 10.65
C ASP A 124 -10.94 20.78 11.37
N THR A 125 -9.75 20.35 10.97
CA THR A 125 -8.52 20.58 11.73
C THR A 125 -7.31 20.62 10.80
N LEU A 126 -6.31 21.42 11.16
CA LEU A 126 -4.96 21.39 10.60
C LEU A 126 -3.97 21.15 11.75
N LEU A 127 -3.21 20.06 11.71
CA LEU A 127 -2.25 19.73 12.77
C LEU A 127 -1.03 18.96 12.22
N LYS A 128 -0.03 18.74 13.09
CA LYS A 128 1.13 17.87 12.81
C LYS A 128 1.10 16.65 13.70
N ALA A 129 1.45 15.48 13.16
CA ALA A 129 1.51 14.22 13.89
C ALA A 129 2.57 13.27 13.31
N GLN A 130 3.06 12.32 14.09
CA GLN A 130 4.00 11.30 13.59
C GLN A 130 3.28 10.15 12.87
N ILE A 131 2.15 9.70 13.43
CA ILE A 131 1.38 8.57 12.93
C ILE A 131 -0.08 9.00 12.77
N ILE A 132 -0.60 8.81 11.57
CA ILE A 132 -2.02 8.98 11.28
C ILE A 132 -2.65 7.60 11.18
N LYS A 133 -3.82 7.43 11.79
CA LYS A 133 -4.65 6.24 11.59
C LYS A 133 -6.03 6.61 11.08
N LEU A 134 -6.50 5.89 10.08
CA LEU A 134 -7.88 5.95 9.61
C LEU A 134 -8.51 4.58 9.81
N GLU A 135 -9.59 4.51 10.59
CA GLU A 135 -10.43 3.33 10.69
C GLU A 135 -11.66 3.54 9.82
N VAL A 136 -11.85 2.67 8.83
CA VAL A 136 -12.96 2.73 7.89
C VAL A 136 -13.74 1.44 8.00
N LYS A 137 -15.08 1.55 8.03
CA LYS A 137 -15.96 0.39 7.93
C LYS A 137 -16.85 0.49 6.71
N ASN A 138 -16.82 -0.57 5.92
CA ASN A 138 -17.67 -0.74 4.76
C ASN A 138 -18.65 -1.89 5.00
N ARG A 139 -19.85 -1.75 4.45
CA ARG A 139 -20.81 -2.83 4.33
C ARG A 139 -20.73 -3.35 2.90
N ILE A 140 -20.45 -4.64 2.73
CA ILE A 140 -20.48 -5.30 1.42
C ILE A 140 -21.76 -6.12 1.35
N PHE A 141 -22.62 -5.83 0.38
CA PHE A 141 -23.89 -6.55 0.23
C PHE A 141 -23.69 -7.92 -0.43
N ASN A 142 -24.53 -8.89 -0.07
CA ASN A 142 -24.50 -10.21 -0.67
C ASN A 142 -25.23 -10.17 -2.02
N PRO A 143 -24.55 -10.32 -3.17
CA PRO A 143 -25.19 -10.19 -4.46
C PRO A 143 -26.21 -11.30 -4.76
N LEU A 144 -26.17 -12.44 -4.05
CA LEU A 144 -27.19 -13.50 -4.17
C LEU A 144 -28.54 -13.12 -3.55
N SER A 145 -28.58 -12.04 -2.77
CA SER A 145 -29.80 -11.51 -2.13
C SER A 145 -30.43 -10.36 -2.91
N ALA A 146 -30.01 -10.15 -4.15
CA ALA A 146 -30.55 -9.12 -5.01
C ALA A 146 -32.03 -9.38 -5.30
N GLU A 147 -32.87 -8.39 -5.02
CA GLU A 147 -34.29 -8.36 -5.34
C GLU A 147 -34.60 -7.13 -6.19
N GLN A 148 -35.63 -7.23 -7.04
CA GLN A 148 -36.08 -6.12 -7.86
C GLN A 148 -37.42 -5.59 -7.36
N THR A 149 -37.54 -4.28 -7.24
CA THR A 149 -38.82 -3.59 -7.05
C THR A 149 -38.92 -2.46 -8.07
N GLY A 150 -39.74 -2.68 -9.09
CA GLY A 150 -39.75 -1.82 -10.28
C GLY A 150 -38.39 -1.85 -10.99
N ASP A 151 -37.84 -0.68 -11.29
CA ASP A 151 -36.54 -0.53 -11.97
C ASP A 151 -35.34 -0.48 -11.02
N LYS A 152 -35.54 -0.78 -9.73
CA LYS A 152 -34.48 -0.70 -8.70
C LYS A 152 -34.12 -2.08 -8.18
N THR A 153 -32.82 -2.35 -8.11
CA THR A 153 -32.25 -3.50 -7.41
C THR A 153 -31.89 -3.09 -5.97
N TYR A 154 -32.19 -3.95 -5.00
CA TYR A 154 -31.72 -3.82 -3.61
C TYR A 154 -31.27 -5.18 -3.08
N PHE A 155 -30.49 -5.19 -2.00
CA PHE A 155 -29.98 -6.41 -1.39
C PHE A 155 -30.63 -6.63 -0.01
N THR A 156 -31.12 -7.84 0.24
CA THR A 156 -31.76 -8.20 1.52
C THR A 156 -30.80 -8.83 2.53
N ASP A 157 -29.54 -9.06 2.13
CA ASP A 157 -28.50 -9.66 2.95
C ASP A 157 -27.16 -8.92 2.81
N THR A 158 -26.38 -8.90 3.90
CA THR A 158 -25.03 -8.34 3.92
C THR A 158 -24.02 -9.48 3.87
N LEU A 159 -23.07 -9.41 2.94
CA LEU A 159 -22.00 -10.40 2.84
C LEU A 159 -21.10 -10.34 4.07
N CYS A 160 -20.48 -9.19 4.29
CA CYS A 160 -19.56 -8.96 5.38
C CYS A 160 -19.49 -7.48 5.77
N ILE A 161 -18.99 -7.26 6.99
CA ILE A 161 -18.46 -5.96 7.38
C ILE A 161 -16.97 -5.97 7.06
N GLU A 162 -16.55 -5.05 6.19
CA GLU A 162 -15.15 -4.86 5.86
C GLU A 162 -14.58 -3.76 6.76
N ASN A 163 -13.57 -4.10 7.58
CA ASN A 163 -12.86 -3.14 8.42
C ASN A 163 -11.50 -2.86 7.79
N VAL A 164 -11.23 -1.60 7.46
CA VAL A 164 -9.97 -1.15 6.85
C VAL A 164 -9.28 -0.17 7.77
N ASN A 165 -8.09 -0.52 8.23
CA ASN A 165 -7.25 0.34 9.06
C ASN A 165 -6.05 0.80 8.26
N TYR A 166 -6.00 2.09 7.95
CA TYR A 166 -4.85 2.71 7.32
C TYR A 166 -3.93 3.28 8.41
N THR A 167 -2.65 2.92 8.39
CA THR A 167 -1.60 3.57 9.19
C THR A 167 -0.66 4.31 8.25
N ILE A 168 -0.64 5.63 8.35
CA ILE A 168 0.16 6.50 7.48
C ILE A 168 1.32 7.08 8.28
N ARG A 169 2.53 6.95 7.71
CA ARG A 169 3.74 7.61 8.21
C ARG A 169 4.72 7.77 7.05
N GLY A 170 5.26 8.98 6.90
CA GLY A 170 6.25 9.25 5.85
C GLY A 170 5.73 8.90 4.46
N ASN A 171 6.53 8.16 3.72
CA ASN A 171 6.26 7.68 2.36
C ASN A 171 5.45 6.37 2.29
N SER A 172 4.83 5.91 3.39
CA SER A 172 4.14 4.63 3.44
C SER A 172 2.73 4.71 3.99
N ILE A 173 1.83 3.90 3.41
CA ILE A 173 0.52 3.55 3.93
C ILE A 173 0.50 2.05 4.18
N GLN A 174 0.40 1.64 5.44
CA GLN A 174 0.04 0.27 5.79
C GLN A 174 -1.49 0.14 5.83
N VAL A 175 -2.02 -0.91 5.23
CA VAL A 175 -3.44 -1.27 5.22
C VAL A 175 -3.59 -2.60 5.94
N ASP A 176 -4.31 -2.60 7.05
CA ASP A 176 -4.77 -3.81 7.74
C ASP A 176 -6.27 -3.95 7.49
N LEU A 177 -6.65 -4.94 6.69
CA LEU A 177 -8.02 -5.15 6.23
C LEU A 177 -8.56 -6.48 6.74
N SER A 178 -9.83 -6.50 7.11
CA SER A 178 -10.55 -7.72 7.50
C SER A 178 -12.00 -7.74 7.04
N HIS A 179 -12.56 -8.94 6.91
CA HIS A 179 -13.96 -9.20 6.59
C HIS A 179 -14.57 -10.07 7.67
N ASP A 180 -15.59 -9.53 8.34
CA ASP A 180 -16.43 -10.28 9.28
C ASP A 180 -17.70 -10.71 8.54
N TYR A 181 -17.80 -12.00 8.20
CA TYR A 181 -18.90 -12.53 7.41
C TYR A 181 -20.18 -12.65 8.24
N ILE A 182 -21.24 -12.01 7.75
CA ILE A 182 -22.56 -11.98 8.41
C ILE A 182 -23.69 -12.42 7.48
N ASN A 183 -23.32 -13.02 6.34
CA ASN A 183 -24.24 -13.50 5.32
C ASN A 183 -25.16 -14.60 5.84
N ARG A 184 -26.46 -14.44 5.59
CA ARG A 184 -27.47 -15.46 5.88
C ARG A 184 -27.35 -16.64 4.93
N THR A 185 -27.12 -16.36 3.64
CA THR A 185 -26.96 -17.38 2.61
C THR A 185 -25.48 -17.68 2.42
N PRO A 186 -25.02 -18.93 2.63
CA PRO A 186 -23.66 -19.36 2.30
C PRO A 186 -23.26 -18.98 0.88
N VAL A 187 -22.04 -18.47 0.69
CA VAL A 187 -21.53 -18.05 -0.62
C VAL A 187 -20.25 -18.77 -0.97
N ILE A 188 -20.01 -19.00 -2.26
CA ILE A 188 -18.69 -19.40 -2.75
C ILE A 188 -18.03 -18.17 -3.36
N ILE A 189 -16.94 -17.73 -2.75
CA ILE A 189 -16.08 -16.68 -3.29
C ILE A 189 -15.20 -17.32 -4.35
N THR A 190 -15.48 -17.04 -5.63
CA THR A 190 -14.67 -17.56 -6.74
C THR A 190 -13.37 -16.78 -6.86
N LYS A 191 -13.40 -15.48 -6.55
CA LYS A 191 -12.22 -14.60 -6.52
C LYS A 191 -12.38 -13.56 -5.42
N TYR A 192 -11.30 -13.31 -4.68
CA TYR A 192 -11.13 -12.06 -3.94
C TYR A 192 -9.78 -11.47 -4.33
N TYR A 193 -9.79 -10.21 -4.78
CA TYR A 193 -8.56 -9.46 -4.99
C TYR A 193 -8.30 -8.62 -3.75
N GLY A 194 -7.09 -8.71 -3.20
CA GLY A 194 -6.73 -7.99 -1.97
C GLY A 194 -6.07 -6.66 -2.27
N MET A 195 -4.78 -6.59 -1.96
CA MET A 195 -3.91 -5.46 -2.24
C MET A 195 -3.79 -5.22 -3.75
N GLN A 196 -4.08 -4.00 -4.19
CA GLN A 196 -4.05 -3.58 -5.60
C GLN A 196 -3.35 -2.22 -5.75
N SER A 197 -2.64 -2.04 -6.85
CA SER A 197 -1.96 -0.80 -7.19
C SER A 197 -2.66 -0.06 -8.33
N MET A 198 -2.72 1.27 -8.17
CA MET A 198 -3.16 2.25 -9.16
C MET A 198 -2.03 3.26 -9.46
N PHE A 199 -0.78 2.77 -9.44
CA PHE A 199 0.39 3.59 -9.77
C PHE A 199 0.24 4.15 -11.19
N LYS A 200 0.58 5.43 -11.39
CA LYS A 200 0.43 6.10 -12.69
C LYS A 200 1.72 6.06 -13.49
N ASP A 201 1.54 5.95 -14.80
CA ASP A 201 2.61 6.06 -15.79
C ASP A 201 3.75 5.06 -15.54
N GLU A 202 3.38 3.86 -15.10
CA GLU A 202 4.30 2.75 -14.91
C GLU A 202 4.84 2.28 -16.26
N ASN A 203 6.16 2.14 -16.34
CA ASN A 203 6.85 1.67 -17.55
C ASN A 203 7.57 0.34 -17.30
N GLN A 204 7.90 0.02 -16.04
CA GLN A 204 8.61 -1.18 -15.64
C GLN A 204 8.05 -1.79 -14.35
N LEU A 205 8.18 -3.11 -14.24
CA LEU A 205 7.77 -3.91 -13.08
C LEU A 205 8.94 -4.78 -12.61
N LEU A 206 9.05 -4.91 -11.28
CA LEU A 206 9.93 -5.86 -10.59
C LEU A 206 9.09 -6.67 -9.59
N THR A 207 9.18 -7.99 -9.65
CA THR A 207 8.50 -8.91 -8.73
C THR A 207 9.54 -9.76 -8.00
N PRO A 208 10.06 -9.32 -6.84
CA PRO A 208 10.92 -10.16 -6.01
C PRO A 208 10.21 -11.48 -5.68
N LEU A 209 10.92 -12.60 -5.85
CA LEU A 209 10.37 -13.97 -5.73
C LEU A 209 9.22 -14.32 -6.70
N GLY A 210 8.94 -13.46 -7.68
CA GLY A 210 7.96 -13.69 -8.75
C GLY A 210 8.62 -13.92 -10.11
N LYS A 211 7.79 -13.90 -11.16
CA LYS A 211 8.18 -14.16 -12.55
C LYS A 211 9.15 -13.15 -13.16
N TYR A 212 9.15 -11.92 -12.67
CA TYR A 212 9.92 -10.80 -13.18
C TYR A 212 10.99 -10.35 -12.15
N PRO A 213 12.08 -11.12 -11.94
CA PRO A 213 13.10 -10.80 -10.95
C PRO A 213 14.04 -9.65 -11.36
N PHE A 214 13.85 -9.07 -12.54
CA PHE A 214 14.56 -7.90 -13.06
C PHE A 214 13.54 -6.89 -13.57
N TRP A 215 13.93 -5.61 -13.70
CA TRP A 215 13.07 -4.60 -14.30
C TRP A 215 12.62 -5.03 -15.69
N THR A 216 11.33 -5.32 -15.79
CA THR A 216 10.69 -5.82 -17.01
C THR A 216 9.75 -4.75 -17.51
N ASN A 217 9.76 -4.48 -18.82
CA ASN A 217 8.82 -3.53 -19.42
C ASN A 217 7.38 -3.95 -19.11
N ILE A 218 6.54 -3.00 -18.66
CA ILE A 218 5.17 -3.30 -18.21
C ILE A 218 4.33 -4.03 -19.27
N HIS A 219 4.55 -3.75 -20.56
CA HIS A 219 3.83 -4.39 -21.67
C HIS A 219 4.23 -5.86 -21.90
N GLN A 220 5.33 -6.31 -21.29
CA GLN A 220 5.78 -7.71 -21.30
C GLN A 220 5.29 -8.48 -20.06
N THR A 221 4.62 -7.79 -19.13
CA THR A 221 4.11 -8.39 -17.91
C THR A 221 2.71 -8.95 -18.10
N ASN A 222 2.37 -9.95 -17.30
CA ASN A 222 1.08 -10.60 -17.29
C ASN A 222 0.86 -11.27 -15.92
N ARG A 223 0.09 -12.36 -15.88
CA ARG A 223 -0.22 -13.14 -14.68
C ARG A 223 0.71 -14.34 -14.50
N PHE A 224 0.91 -14.78 -13.25
CA PHE A 224 1.59 -16.05 -12.94
C PHE A 224 0.93 -16.78 -11.78
N LYS A 225 1.18 -18.10 -11.70
CA LYS A 225 0.52 -19.01 -10.76
C LYS A 225 1.23 -19.10 -9.42
N LYS A 226 0.50 -19.50 -8.39
CA LYS A 226 1.03 -19.72 -7.03
C LYS A 226 2.10 -20.81 -7.01
N GLN A 227 1.85 -21.97 -7.63
CA GLN A 227 2.78 -23.11 -7.62
C GLN A 227 4.18 -22.77 -8.16
N ASP A 228 4.27 -21.86 -9.14
CA ASP A 228 5.53 -21.49 -9.76
C ASP A 228 6.32 -20.51 -8.87
N PHE A 229 5.59 -19.70 -8.08
CA PHE A 229 6.14 -18.63 -7.24
C PHE A 229 5.44 -18.56 -5.87
N PRO A 230 5.53 -19.62 -5.04
CA PRO A 230 4.69 -19.76 -3.84
C PRO A 230 5.06 -18.79 -2.71
N ARG A 231 6.22 -18.13 -2.82
CA ARG A 231 6.72 -17.14 -1.86
C ARG A 231 6.54 -15.70 -2.34
N PHE A 232 5.85 -15.48 -3.46
CA PHE A 232 5.62 -14.13 -3.99
C PHE A 232 4.69 -13.34 -3.07
N ASN A 233 5.13 -12.14 -2.67
CA ASN A 233 4.37 -11.24 -1.81
C ASN A 233 4.67 -9.75 -2.06
N ARG A 234 5.46 -9.42 -3.09
CA ARG A 234 5.87 -8.04 -3.36
C ARG A 234 6.02 -7.79 -4.84
N PHE A 235 5.48 -6.66 -5.30
CA PHE A 235 5.80 -6.11 -6.60
C PHE A 235 6.13 -4.62 -6.47
N ILE A 236 6.97 -4.14 -7.38
CA ILE A 236 7.45 -2.76 -7.44
C ILE A 236 7.26 -2.27 -8.86
N GLU A 237 6.55 -1.16 -8.99
CA GLU A 237 6.28 -0.47 -10.24
C GLU A 237 7.19 0.76 -10.32
N LYS A 238 7.71 1.02 -11.51
CA LYS A 238 8.63 2.12 -11.79
C LYS A 238 8.07 2.97 -12.93
N GLY A 239 8.02 4.27 -12.70
CA GLY A 239 7.79 5.29 -13.72
C GLY A 239 9.08 6.04 -14.03
N ASP A 240 8.96 7.16 -14.74
CA ASP A 240 10.14 7.95 -15.14
C ASP A 240 10.83 8.66 -13.96
N LEU A 241 10.04 9.06 -12.96
CA LEU A 241 10.51 9.87 -11.82
C LEU A 241 10.41 9.15 -10.47
N TYR A 242 9.44 8.25 -10.31
CA TYR A 242 9.07 7.69 -9.02
C TYR A 242 8.84 6.18 -9.12
N PHE A 243 8.78 5.54 -7.97
CA PHE A 243 8.45 4.12 -7.85
C PHE A 243 7.33 3.95 -6.82
N GLN A 244 6.58 2.87 -6.95
CA GLN A 244 5.68 2.37 -5.91
C GLN A 244 5.99 0.91 -5.62
N SER A 245 6.16 0.56 -4.35
CA SER A 245 6.18 -0.83 -3.92
C SER A 245 4.88 -1.18 -3.22
N SER A 246 4.39 -2.38 -3.52
CA SER A 246 3.26 -3.03 -2.87
C SER A 246 3.74 -4.31 -2.21
N PHE A 247 3.84 -4.31 -0.87
CA PHE A 247 4.32 -5.45 -0.09
C PHE A 247 3.20 -6.04 0.78
N LEU A 248 2.84 -7.30 0.53
CA LEU A 248 1.86 -8.05 1.30
C LEU A 248 2.55 -8.83 2.43
N LEU A 249 2.13 -8.61 3.67
CA LEU A 249 2.69 -9.33 4.83
C LEU A 249 2.23 -10.79 4.82
N HIS A 250 3.14 -11.70 5.19
CA HIS A 250 2.86 -13.13 5.29
C HIS A 250 2.04 -13.48 6.54
N ARG A 251 0.77 -13.08 6.55
CA ARG A 251 -0.23 -13.37 7.60
C ARG A 251 -1.64 -13.30 7.04
N GLY A 252 -2.58 -14.03 7.64
CA GLY A 252 -3.95 -14.13 7.14
C GLY A 252 -3.95 -14.60 5.68
N LEU A 253 -4.73 -13.96 4.83
CA LEU A 253 -4.77 -14.23 3.38
C LEU A 253 -3.44 -13.91 2.65
N GLY A 254 -2.53 -13.15 3.26
CA GLY A 254 -1.19 -12.89 2.69
C GLY A 254 -0.26 -14.11 2.70
N THR A 255 -0.67 -15.20 3.34
CA THR A 255 -0.05 -16.53 3.16
C THR A 255 -0.37 -17.14 1.80
N HIS A 256 -1.45 -16.69 1.16
CA HIS A 256 -2.07 -17.26 -0.03
C HIS A 256 -2.56 -18.71 0.16
N ASP A 257 -2.82 -19.16 1.40
CA ASP A 257 -3.33 -20.51 1.68
C ASP A 257 -4.73 -20.75 1.12
N GLU A 258 -5.54 -19.69 0.98
CA GLU A 258 -6.88 -19.69 0.40
C GLU A 258 -6.87 -19.64 -1.14
N LEU A 259 -5.70 -19.77 -1.77
CA LEU A 259 -5.54 -19.93 -3.21
C LEU A 259 -5.07 -21.35 -3.55
N PRO A 260 -5.74 -22.04 -4.50
CA PRO A 260 -5.22 -23.26 -5.10
C PRO A 260 -3.86 -23.02 -5.75
N ASP A 261 -3.01 -24.04 -5.76
CA ASP A 261 -1.65 -23.97 -6.29
C ASP A 261 -1.63 -23.64 -7.80
N ASP A 262 -2.60 -24.13 -8.56
CA ASP A 262 -2.72 -23.88 -9.99
C ASP A 262 -3.40 -22.54 -10.33
N ASP A 263 -3.87 -21.81 -9.31
CA ASP A 263 -4.50 -20.50 -9.44
C ASP A 263 -3.47 -19.37 -9.57
N VAL A 264 -3.93 -18.24 -10.07
CA VAL A 264 -3.15 -17.03 -10.27
C VAL A 264 -2.94 -16.34 -8.92
N ILE A 265 -1.68 -16.08 -8.55
CA ILE A 265 -1.31 -15.34 -7.33
C ILE A 265 -1.15 -13.83 -7.61
N PHE A 266 -0.72 -13.50 -8.82
CA PHE A 266 -0.43 -12.14 -9.26
C PHE A 266 -0.99 -11.86 -10.64
N ILE A 267 -1.55 -10.67 -10.82
CA ILE A 267 -1.99 -10.15 -12.10
C ILE A 267 -1.33 -8.80 -12.30
N GLY A 268 -0.49 -8.68 -13.33
CA GLY A 268 0.14 -7.42 -13.74
C GLY A 268 -0.49 -6.85 -15.00
N ASN A 269 -0.42 -5.51 -15.13
CA ASN A 269 -0.86 -4.73 -16.29
C ASN A 269 -2.30 -5.04 -16.76
N SER A 270 -3.21 -5.20 -15.80
CA SER A 270 -4.63 -5.40 -16.08
C SER A 270 -5.34 -4.05 -16.04
N TRP A 271 -5.33 -3.34 -17.18
CA TRP A 271 -5.86 -1.97 -17.31
C TRP A 271 -5.16 -0.99 -16.35
N THR A 272 -3.82 -0.91 -16.44
CA THR A 272 -2.93 -0.09 -15.58
C THR A 272 -2.97 -0.46 -14.09
N LYS A 273 -3.25 -1.74 -13.78
CA LYS A 273 -3.29 -2.26 -12.41
C LYS A 273 -2.41 -3.48 -12.24
N CYS A 274 -1.79 -3.56 -11.07
CA CYS A 274 -1.14 -4.76 -10.55
C CYS A 274 -1.80 -5.16 -9.24
N TYR A 275 -2.09 -6.45 -9.03
CA TYR A 275 -2.77 -6.89 -7.82
C TYR A 275 -2.51 -8.34 -7.41
N HIS A 276 -2.70 -8.57 -6.10
CA HIS A 276 -2.75 -9.89 -5.50
C HIS A 276 -4.17 -10.45 -5.58
N LYS A 277 -4.31 -11.68 -6.08
CA LYS A 277 -5.49 -12.50 -5.80
C LYS A 277 -5.24 -13.24 -4.50
N LEU A 278 -6.25 -13.33 -3.63
CA LEU A 278 -6.09 -13.84 -2.26
C LEU A 278 -7.03 -15.00 -1.90
N ILE A 279 -8.18 -15.12 -2.56
CA ILE A 279 -9.12 -16.24 -2.39
C ILE A 279 -9.49 -16.81 -3.76
N GLY A 280 -9.58 -18.14 -3.86
CA GLY A 280 -9.99 -18.85 -5.06
C GLY A 280 -10.91 -20.04 -4.75
N ASN A 281 -12.20 -19.90 -5.07
CA ASN A 281 -13.23 -20.94 -4.92
C ASN A 281 -13.48 -21.44 -3.48
N THR A 282 -13.48 -20.55 -2.48
CA THR A 282 -13.74 -20.95 -1.09
C THR A 282 -15.15 -20.59 -0.62
N LEU A 283 -15.75 -21.49 0.19
CA LEU A 283 -17.02 -21.28 0.88
C LEU A 283 -16.86 -20.27 2.03
N ARG A 284 -17.82 -19.35 2.17
CA ARG A 284 -17.98 -18.47 3.33
C ARG A 284 -19.40 -18.49 3.87
N THR A 285 -19.50 -18.61 5.18
CA THR A 285 -20.74 -18.57 5.96
C THR A 285 -20.62 -17.54 7.07
N ILE A 286 -21.75 -17.18 7.67
CA ILE A 286 -21.78 -16.37 8.89
C ILE A 286 -20.76 -16.86 9.94
N GLY A 287 -20.05 -15.92 10.55
CA GLY A 287 -19.04 -16.18 11.57
C GLY A 287 -17.65 -16.51 11.04
N HIS A 288 -17.47 -16.69 9.73
CA HIS A 288 -16.13 -16.71 9.14
C HIS A 288 -15.47 -15.33 9.23
N HIS A 289 -14.13 -15.33 9.22
CA HIS A 289 -13.31 -14.14 9.27
C HIS A 289 -12.11 -14.28 8.34
N ASP A 290 -11.89 -13.28 7.49
CA ASP A 290 -10.70 -13.16 6.66
C ASP A 290 -9.95 -11.87 7.01
N SER A 291 -8.62 -11.87 6.84
CA SER A 291 -7.82 -10.65 6.98
C SER A 291 -6.56 -10.68 6.14
N TRP A 292 -6.08 -9.51 5.74
CA TRP A 292 -4.76 -9.33 5.13
C TRP A 292 -4.14 -8.02 5.58
N SER A 293 -2.84 -7.92 5.40
CA SER A 293 -2.10 -6.70 5.70
C SER A 293 -1.06 -6.44 4.62
N GLY A 294 -1.00 -5.21 4.13
CA GLY A 294 -0.05 -4.80 3.10
C GLY A 294 0.48 -3.38 3.33
N VAL A 295 1.63 -3.07 2.74
CA VAL A 295 2.26 -1.74 2.79
C VAL A 295 2.51 -1.23 1.38
N TYR A 296 1.88 -0.11 1.07
CA TYR A 296 2.21 0.71 -0.09
C TYR A 296 3.31 1.70 0.30
N THR A 297 4.37 1.78 -0.50
CA THR A 297 5.47 2.71 -0.29
C THR A 297 5.81 3.41 -1.59
N TRP A 298 5.82 4.74 -1.59
CA TRP A 298 6.25 5.55 -2.73
C TRP A 298 7.68 6.03 -2.54
N ILE A 299 8.48 5.99 -3.60
CA ILE A 299 9.92 6.17 -3.53
C ILE A 299 10.32 7.22 -4.56
N ALA A 300 10.96 8.29 -4.08
CA ALA A 300 11.62 9.27 -4.94
C ALA A 300 13.08 8.87 -5.20
N THR A 301 13.81 8.55 -4.14
CA THR A 301 15.22 8.15 -4.23
C THR A 301 15.42 6.77 -3.61
N PRO A 302 15.68 5.71 -4.40
CA PRO A 302 15.96 4.39 -3.84
C PRO A 302 17.33 4.38 -3.12
N LEU A 303 17.45 3.55 -2.09
CA LEU A 303 18.72 3.28 -1.42
C LEU A 303 19.69 2.47 -2.30
N LEU A 304 19.12 1.70 -3.24
CA LEU A 304 19.86 0.92 -4.23
C LEU A 304 18.93 0.65 -5.43
N ASP A 305 19.39 0.94 -6.65
CA ASP A 305 18.84 0.40 -7.89
C ASP A 305 20.01 0.00 -8.79
N THR A 306 20.23 -1.31 -8.95
CA THR A 306 21.31 -1.86 -9.78
C THR A 306 20.79 -2.52 -11.05
N GLY A 307 19.51 -2.28 -11.40
CA GLY A 307 18.82 -3.02 -12.45
C GLY A 307 18.37 -4.43 -12.05
N SER A 308 18.97 -4.98 -10.98
CA SER A 308 18.79 -6.37 -10.53
C SER A 308 18.45 -6.44 -9.05
N ALA A 309 19.22 -5.76 -8.19
CA ALA A 309 18.88 -5.57 -6.78
C ALA A 309 18.29 -4.17 -6.55
N PHE A 310 17.29 -4.10 -5.67
CA PHE A 310 16.54 -2.89 -5.36
C PHE A 310 16.35 -2.75 -3.85
N ALA A 311 16.52 -1.53 -3.33
CA ALA A 311 16.32 -1.22 -1.92
C ALA A 311 15.74 0.18 -1.70
N TYR A 312 14.90 0.31 -0.69
CA TYR A 312 14.26 1.56 -0.31
C TYR A 312 13.86 1.54 1.17
N ASP A 313 13.62 2.71 1.73
CA ASP A 313 13.05 2.85 3.06
C ASP A 313 11.55 3.10 3.05
N GLY A 314 10.89 2.67 4.11
CA GLY A 314 9.47 2.87 4.33
C GLY A 314 9.09 2.59 5.78
N PHE A 315 7.81 2.32 6.03
CA PHE A 315 7.29 2.11 7.37
C PHE A 315 6.38 0.88 7.47
N ILE A 316 6.61 0.05 8.48
CA ILE A 316 5.71 -1.05 8.88
C ILE A 316 5.37 -0.87 10.36
N ASN A 317 4.09 -0.91 10.71
CA ASN A 317 3.54 -0.65 12.05
C ASN A 317 4.05 0.68 12.63
N GLY A 318 4.17 1.68 11.77
CA GLY A 318 4.75 2.97 12.12
C GLY A 318 6.25 2.94 12.40
N LYS A 319 6.96 1.79 12.33
CA LYS A 319 8.41 1.73 12.51
C LYS A 319 9.12 1.87 11.17
N ARG A 320 10.24 2.59 11.15
CA ARG A 320 11.07 2.69 9.94
C ARG A 320 11.66 1.33 9.60
N VAL A 321 11.60 0.96 8.33
CA VAL A 321 12.13 -0.28 7.80
C VAL A 321 12.90 -0.03 6.51
N ILE A 322 13.85 -0.92 6.20
CA ILE A 322 14.46 -1.01 4.88
C ILE A 322 13.95 -2.28 4.22
N PHE A 323 13.46 -2.13 3.00
CA PHE A 323 13.12 -3.21 2.10
C PHE A 323 14.29 -3.42 1.14
N PHE A 324 14.66 -4.68 0.93
CA PHE A 324 15.70 -5.07 0.01
C PHE A 324 15.25 -6.30 -0.80
N SER A 325 15.63 -6.35 -2.08
CA SER A 325 15.49 -7.54 -2.92
C SER A 325 16.72 -7.77 -3.76
N ASN A 326 17.01 -9.05 -4.00
CA ASN A 326 18.09 -9.51 -4.86
C ASN A 326 17.62 -10.69 -5.73
N PRO A 327 18.07 -10.77 -7.00
CA PRO A 327 17.68 -11.85 -7.90
C PRO A 327 18.66 -13.03 -7.87
N ALA A 328 19.79 -12.87 -7.17
CA ALA A 328 20.85 -13.88 -7.09
C ALA A 328 21.67 -13.73 -5.79
N LYS A 329 22.44 -14.79 -5.46
CA LYS A 329 23.44 -14.78 -4.39
C LYS A 329 24.44 -13.62 -4.59
N GLY A 330 24.76 -12.89 -3.53
CA GLY A 330 25.65 -11.73 -3.65
C GLY A 330 25.87 -10.97 -2.33
N SER A 331 26.78 -10.00 -2.35
CA SER A 331 27.04 -9.11 -1.23
C SER A 331 26.71 -7.68 -1.63
N PHE A 332 25.81 -7.05 -0.88
CA PHE A 332 25.30 -5.71 -1.16
C PHE A 332 25.60 -4.78 0.02
N ARG A 333 25.87 -3.51 -0.27
CA ARG A 333 26.03 -2.45 0.74
C ARG A 333 24.93 -1.42 0.54
N LEU A 334 24.20 -1.15 1.61
CA LEU A 334 23.22 -0.07 1.67
C LEU A 334 23.79 1.04 2.54
N SER A 335 23.80 2.27 2.04
CA SER A 335 24.16 3.45 2.83
C SER A 335 23.02 3.77 3.79
N LEU A 336 23.37 4.09 5.04
CA LEU A 336 22.45 4.65 6.01
C LEU A 336 22.69 6.15 6.13
N PRO A 337 21.68 6.94 6.53
CA PRO A 337 21.86 8.36 6.81
C PRO A 337 23.02 8.59 7.80
N PRO A 338 23.84 9.64 7.60
CA PRO A 338 24.88 10.04 8.56
C PRO A 338 24.27 10.23 9.95
N ASN A 339 25.01 9.82 11.00
CA ASN A 339 24.54 9.89 12.40
C ASN A 339 23.30 9.04 12.72
N SER A 340 23.00 8.02 11.92
CA SER A 340 21.94 7.07 12.29
C SER A 340 22.24 6.42 13.65
N THR A 341 21.45 6.78 14.68
CA THR A 341 21.61 6.29 16.05
C THR A 341 21.00 4.92 16.26
N TYR A 342 20.53 4.26 15.19
CA TYR A 342 19.81 3.00 15.30
C TYR A 342 20.63 2.03 16.18
N GLY A 343 20.12 1.57 17.32
CA GLY A 343 20.83 0.63 18.18
C GLY A 343 20.68 -0.80 17.66
N LYS A 344 19.45 -1.17 17.27
CA LYS A 344 19.06 -2.56 17.01
C LYS A 344 18.54 -2.75 15.59
N VAL A 345 18.94 -3.86 14.97
CA VAL A 345 18.40 -4.32 13.68
C VAL A 345 17.56 -5.55 13.96
N SER A 346 16.28 -5.48 13.63
CA SER A 346 15.34 -6.60 13.76
C SER A 346 14.94 -7.07 12.38
N ILE A 347 14.96 -8.38 12.14
CA ILE A 347 14.56 -8.97 10.85
C ILE A 347 13.05 -9.18 10.87
N ILE A 348 12.36 -8.61 9.87
CA ILE A 348 10.93 -8.84 9.60
C ILE A 348 10.79 -9.97 8.58
N GLU A 349 11.61 -9.97 7.53
CA GLU A 349 11.62 -10.99 6.49
C GLU A 349 13.06 -11.26 6.04
N ASN A 350 13.39 -12.53 5.78
CA ASN A 350 14.71 -12.91 5.25
C ASN A 350 14.62 -14.18 4.38
N THR A 351 13.99 -14.05 3.23
CA THR A 351 13.82 -15.14 2.25
C THR A 351 15.07 -15.38 1.41
N SER A 352 16.02 -14.43 1.42
CA SER A 352 17.34 -14.55 0.78
C SER A 352 18.38 -15.27 1.65
N HIS A 353 18.01 -15.69 2.87
CA HIS A 353 18.91 -16.22 3.89
C HIS A 353 20.15 -15.34 4.13
N ALA A 354 19.97 -14.02 4.06
CA ALA A 354 21.06 -13.07 4.12
C ALA A 354 21.67 -12.97 5.52
N LYS A 355 23.00 -12.91 5.58
CA LYS A 355 23.72 -12.44 6.78
C LYS A 355 23.78 -10.92 6.76
N ILE A 356 23.28 -10.30 7.83
CA ILE A 356 23.16 -8.84 7.94
C ILE A 356 24.22 -8.34 8.92
N LYS A 357 25.13 -7.48 8.44
CA LYS A 357 26.15 -6.84 9.27
C LYS A 357 25.99 -5.34 9.22
N LYS A 358 25.72 -4.74 10.37
CA LYS A 358 25.66 -3.30 10.52
C LYS A 358 27.04 -2.68 10.74
N LYS A 359 27.25 -1.53 10.11
CA LYS A 359 28.35 -0.58 10.35
C LYS A 359 27.74 0.78 10.71
N LYS A 360 28.59 1.75 11.09
CA LYS A 360 28.18 3.10 11.52
C LYS A 360 27.28 3.81 10.49
N ASP A 361 27.62 3.67 9.20
CA ASP A 361 27.04 4.42 8.08
C ASP A 361 26.40 3.51 7.03
N SER A 362 26.33 2.19 7.28
CA SER A 362 25.94 1.24 6.25
C SER A 362 25.50 -0.11 6.80
N LEU A 363 24.74 -0.81 5.98
CA LEU A 363 24.39 -2.21 6.16
C LEU A 363 25.04 -3.04 5.06
N ARG A 364 25.65 -4.15 5.44
CA ARG A 364 26.12 -5.17 4.51
C ARG A 364 25.17 -6.37 4.54
N LEU A 365 24.61 -6.71 3.39
CA LEU A 365 23.72 -7.86 3.19
C LEU A 365 24.47 -8.91 2.37
N SER A 366 24.80 -10.05 2.97
CA SER A 366 25.41 -11.19 2.27
C SER A 366 24.34 -12.24 2.00
N CYS A 367 23.72 -12.18 0.83
CA CYS A 367 22.56 -12.98 0.42
C CYS A 367 23.02 -14.34 -0.12
N HIS A 368 22.35 -15.41 0.30
CA HIS A 368 22.71 -16.78 -0.09
C HIS A 368 21.82 -17.32 -1.22
N SER A 369 20.64 -16.74 -1.42
CA SER A 369 19.70 -17.06 -2.49
C SER A 369 19.01 -15.79 -3.02
N PRO A 370 18.32 -15.86 -4.18
CA PRO A 370 17.35 -14.84 -4.57
C PRO A 370 16.28 -14.67 -3.49
N GLY A 371 15.80 -13.44 -3.31
CA GLY A 371 14.71 -13.16 -2.38
C GLY A 371 14.61 -11.72 -1.92
N SER A 372 14.05 -11.58 -0.73
CA SER A 372 13.77 -10.33 -0.05
C SER A 372 14.31 -10.35 1.38
N VAL A 373 14.76 -9.19 1.83
CA VAL A 373 15.15 -8.92 3.21
C VAL A 373 14.44 -7.65 3.65
N ILE A 374 13.72 -7.72 4.78
CA ILE A 374 13.08 -6.56 5.38
C ILE A 374 13.57 -6.44 6.80
N ILE A 375 14.08 -5.27 7.15
CA ILE A 375 14.69 -5.01 8.44
C ILE A 375 14.10 -3.75 9.06
N SER A 376 13.74 -3.85 10.34
CA SER A 376 13.41 -2.68 11.14
C SER A 376 14.67 -2.08 11.74
N LEU A 377 14.71 -0.75 11.72
CA LEU A 377 15.75 0.06 12.34
C LEU A 377 15.17 0.71 13.60
N GLU A 378 15.56 0.22 14.77
CA GLU A 378 15.14 0.78 16.05
C GLU A 378 16.23 1.72 16.57
N LYS A 379 15.83 2.92 17.04
CA LYS A 379 16.73 3.87 17.71
C LYS A 379 17.22 3.28 19.02
#